data_AF-A0A0A7GF52-F1
#
_entry.id   AF-A0A0A7GF52-F1
#
_cell.length_a   1.000
_cell.length_b   1.000
_cell.length_c   1.000
_cell.angle_alpha   90.00
_cell.angle_beta   90.00
_cell.angle_gamma   90.00
#
_symmetry.space_group_name_H-M   'P 1'
#
loop_
_entity.id
_entity.type
_entity.pdbx_description
1 polymer ?
#
loop_
_entity_poly.entity_id
_entity_poly.type
_entity_poly.pdbx_seq_one_letter_code
_entity_poly.pdbx_strand_id
1 'polypeptide(L)'
;MKSDLLRYRDVALRVLIMLLIAYVAILFYKLQNPYAFPGIERRFAYTLIAVGTVVILLYFPYGKVTGRIEGGAWHRKFTRSTVSMYRHLKSLSTGQRFVMVAVILLMLAAVVLAFGNEADANRAAILSYFMLVVGVLNLLMEYVLNPDEDAPDPYSRSRMALSLVLLSVVIYFTPEISGKYPRLYLLPLVLLLLALFPGKFRSK
;
A
#
# COMPACT_ATOMS: atom_id res chain seq x y z
N MET A 1 -9.50 -36.51 7.04
CA MET A 1 -10.08 -35.36 6.29
C MET A 1 -9.53 -33.99 6.72
N LYS A 2 -9.65 -33.56 8.00
CA LYS A 2 -9.02 -32.29 8.46
C LYS A 2 -7.48 -32.34 8.46
N SER A 3 -6.90 -33.48 8.85
CA SER A 3 -5.45 -33.72 8.86
C SER A 3 -4.83 -33.65 7.47
N ASP A 4 -5.51 -34.21 6.48
CA ASP A 4 -4.99 -34.32 5.10
C ASP A 4 -5.01 -32.94 4.43
N LEU A 5 -6.07 -32.16 4.65
CA LEU A 5 -6.18 -30.78 4.14
C LEU A 5 -5.10 -29.85 4.70
N LEU A 6 -4.73 -30.01 5.97
CA LEU A 6 -3.61 -29.25 6.57
C LEU A 6 -2.28 -29.63 5.91
N ARG A 7 -2.07 -30.92 5.65
CA ARG A 7 -0.88 -31.40 4.94
C ARG A 7 -0.80 -30.85 3.51
N TYR A 8 -1.91 -30.81 2.77
CA TYR A 8 -1.94 -30.22 1.42
C TYR A 8 -1.67 -28.70 1.43
N ARG A 9 -2.13 -27.97 2.47
CA ARG A 9 -1.85 -26.53 2.63
C ARG A 9 -0.36 -26.25 2.80
N ASP A 10 0.30 -26.99 3.67
CA ASP A 10 1.73 -26.83 3.93
C ASP A 10 2.56 -27.17 2.68
N VAL A 11 2.19 -28.23 1.97
CA VAL A 11 2.85 -28.60 0.70
C VAL A 11 2.63 -27.53 -0.36
N ALA A 12 1.41 -27.04 -0.55
CA ALA A 12 1.10 -26.01 -1.55
C ALA A 12 1.83 -24.69 -1.25
N LEU A 13 1.92 -24.30 0.03
CA LEU A 13 2.67 -23.12 0.46
C LEU A 13 4.17 -23.27 0.18
N ARG A 14 4.76 -24.43 0.50
CA ARG A 14 6.17 -24.72 0.20
C ARG A 14 6.46 -24.67 -1.30
N VAL A 15 5.57 -25.23 -2.12
CA VAL A 15 5.69 -25.18 -3.58
C VAL A 15 5.60 -23.74 -4.09
N LEU A 16 4.68 -22.93 -3.58
CA LEU A 16 4.58 -21.52 -3.94
C LEU A 16 5.86 -20.75 -3.57
N ILE A 17 6.40 -20.98 -2.37
CA ILE A 17 7.65 -20.35 -1.92
C ILE A 17 8.82 -20.75 -2.82
N MET A 18 8.98 -22.04 -3.16
CA MET A 18 10.03 -22.49 -4.06
C MET A 18 9.90 -21.87 -5.45
N LEU A 19 8.68 -21.80 -5.99
CA LEU A 19 8.43 -21.14 -7.28
C LEU A 19 8.73 -19.64 -7.24
N LEU A 20 8.42 -18.96 -6.13
CA LEU A 20 8.72 -17.54 -5.92
C LEU A 20 10.24 -17.31 -5.91
N ILE A 21 10.98 -18.12 -5.17
CA ILE A 21 12.46 -18.05 -5.11
C ILE A 21 13.06 -18.27 -6.51
N ALA A 22 12.59 -19.29 -7.23
CA ALA A 22 13.04 -19.58 -8.59
C ALA A 22 12.72 -18.41 -9.54
N TYR A 23 11.53 -17.81 -9.42
CA TYR A 23 11.15 -16.64 -10.22
C TYR A 23 12.06 -15.44 -9.97
N VAL A 24 12.35 -15.14 -8.70
CA VAL A 24 13.28 -14.07 -8.32
C VAL A 24 14.69 -14.33 -8.89
N ALA A 25 15.18 -15.56 -8.84
CA ALA A 25 16.47 -15.93 -9.43
C ALA A 25 16.49 -15.73 -10.95
N ILE A 26 15.40 -16.06 -11.65
CA ILE A 26 15.27 -15.82 -13.10
C ILE A 26 15.28 -14.32 -13.41
N LEU A 27 14.56 -13.51 -12.64
CA LEU A 27 14.58 -12.05 -12.80
C LEU A 27 15.98 -11.46 -12.57
N PHE A 28 16.67 -11.94 -11.53
CA PHE A 28 18.04 -11.51 -11.22
C PHE A 28 19.04 -11.92 -12.32
N TYR A 29 18.88 -13.11 -12.91
CA TYR A 29 19.71 -13.55 -14.03
C TYR A 29 19.45 -12.72 -15.29
N LYS A 30 18.19 -12.36 -15.55
CA LYS A 30 17.79 -11.54 -16.70
C LYS A 30 18.27 -10.10 -16.60
N LEU A 31 18.38 -9.56 -15.38
CA LEU A 31 19.04 -8.27 -15.13
C LEU A 31 20.48 -8.25 -15.67
N GLN A 32 21.18 -9.38 -15.66
CA GLN A 32 22.54 -9.51 -16.21
C GLN A 32 22.53 -9.88 -17.71
N ASN A 33 21.53 -10.63 -18.17
CA ASN A 33 21.42 -11.10 -19.55
C ASN A 33 20.00 -10.84 -20.13
N PRO A 34 19.74 -9.65 -20.71
CA PRO A 34 18.39 -9.23 -21.10
C PRO A 34 17.69 -10.13 -22.12
N TYR A 35 18.45 -10.84 -22.95
CA TYR A 35 17.95 -11.73 -24.01
C TYR A 35 17.83 -13.20 -23.57
N ALA A 36 18.18 -13.52 -22.32
CA ALA A 36 18.03 -14.87 -21.81
C ALA A 36 16.54 -15.21 -21.58
N PHE A 37 16.13 -16.38 -22.07
CA PHE A 37 14.80 -16.97 -21.79
C PHE A 37 13.60 -16.09 -22.20
N PRO A 38 13.49 -15.67 -23.47
CA PRO A 38 12.38 -14.84 -23.93
C PRO A 38 11.03 -15.53 -23.69
N GLY A 39 10.12 -14.83 -23.01
CA GLY A 39 8.76 -15.31 -22.73
C GLY A 39 8.62 -16.27 -21.54
N ILE A 40 9.72 -16.77 -20.94
CA ILE A 40 9.65 -17.63 -19.76
C ILE A 40 9.14 -16.87 -18.53
N GLU A 41 9.50 -15.59 -18.38
CA GLU A 41 9.01 -14.73 -17.31
C GLU A 41 7.48 -14.68 -17.24
N ARG A 42 6.82 -14.41 -18.38
CA ARG A 42 5.35 -14.36 -18.45
C ARG A 42 4.73 -15.72 -18.09
N ARG A 43 5.32 -16.82 -18.57
CA ARG A 43 4.84 -18.18 -18.26
C ARG A 43 5.00 -18.50 -16.77
N PHE A 44 6.13 -18.13 -16.17
CA PHE A 44 6.38 -18.31 -14.73
C PHE A 44 5.49 -17.41 -13.87
N ALA A 45 5.23 -16.17 -14.29
CA ALA A 45 4.30 -15.29 -13.61
C ALA A 45 2.87 -15.87 -13.63
N TYR A 46 2.41 -16.42 -14.76
CA TYR A 46 1.11 -17.07 -14.84
C TYR A 46 1.00 -18.33 -13.98
N THR A 47 2.04 -19.16 -13.94
CA THR A 47 2.05 -20.32 -13.04
C THR A 47 2.05 -19.89 -11.58
N LEU A 48 2.80 -18.84 -11.22
CA LEU A 48 2.80 -18.28 -9.87
C LEU A 48 1.43 -17.73 -9.47
N ILE A 49 0.73 -17.05 -10.37
CA ILE A 49 -0.63 -16.54 -10.15
C ILE A 49 -1.61 -17.70 -10.00
N ALA A 50 -1.55 -18.72 -10.86
CA ALA A 50 -2.43 -19.88 -10.79
C ALA A 50 -2.24 -20.66 -9.47
N VAL A 51 -1.00 -20.98 -9.12
CA VAL A 51 -0.66 -21.66 -7.86
C VAL A 51 -0.99 -20.79 -6.67
N GLY A 52 -0.71 -19.48 -6.73
CA GLY A 52 -1.07 -18.51 -5.69
C GLY A 52 -2.58 -18.45 -5.46
N THR A 53 -3.39 -18.49 -6.52
CA THR A 53 -4.85 -18.54 -6.43
C THR A 53 -5.32 -19.83 -5.75
N VAL A 54 -4.73 -20.97 -6.11
CA VAL A 54 -5.03 -22.27 -5.47
C VAL A 54 -4.62 -22.27 -3.99
N VAL A 55 -3.47 -21.70 -3.65
CA VAL A 55 -3.02 -21.54 -2.26
C VAL A 55 -3.98 -20.64 -1.49
N ILE A 56 -4.38 -19.50 -2.06
CA ILE A 56 -5.36 -18.59 -1.45
C ILE A 56 -6.68 -19.32 -1.20
N LEU A 57 -7.19 -20.09 -2.17
CA LEU A 57 -8.41 -20.89 -2.03
C LEU A 57 -8.26 -21.99 -0.97
N LEU A 58 -7.11 -22.66 -0.91
CA LEU A 58 -6.81 -23.69 0.08
C LEU A 58 -6.67 -23.12 1.50
N TYR A 59 -6.04 -21.96 1.63
CA TYR A 59 -5.90 -21.24 2.90
C TYR A 59 -7.18 -20.48 3.28
N PHE A 60 -8.08 -20.23 2.32
CA PHE A 60 -9.41 -19.75 2.59
C PHE A 60 -10.11 -20.78 3.51
N PRO A 61 -10.71 -20.33 4.63
CA PRO A 61 -11.20 -21.24 5.66
C PRO A 61 -12.51 -21.93 5.24
N TYR A 62 -12.41 -22.95 4.38
CA TYR A 62 -13.56 -23.70 3.85
C TYR A 62 -14.38 -24.39 4.98
N GLY A 63 -13.74 -24.76 6.09
CA GLY A 63 -14.40 -25.37 7.25
C GLY A 63 -15.23 -24.42 8.14
N LYS A 64 -15.29 -23.11 7.84
CA LYS A 64 -16.09 -22.13 8.59
C LYS A 64 -17.24 -21.52 7.77
N VAL A 65 -17.40 -21.90 6.51
CA VAL A 65 -18.46 -21.39 5.63
C VAL A 65 -19.67 -22.33 5.61
N THR A 66 -19.48 -23.64 5.81
CA THR A 66 -20.55 -24.65 5.76
C THR A 66 -21.07 -25.12 7.12
N GLY A 67 -20.37 -24.79 8.21
CA GLY A 67 -20.86 -25.05 9.56
C GLY A 67 -21.73 -23.90 10.03
N ARG A 68 -23.04 -23.99 9.75
CA ARG A 68 -24.14 -23.18 10.29
C ARG A 68 -23.88 -21.68 10.44
N ILE A 69 -24.66 -20.90 9.69
CA ILE A 69 -25.29 -19.63 10.06
C ILE A 69 -25.16 -19.26 11.56
N GLU A 70 -23.96 -18.89 12.01
CA GLU A 70 -23.70 -18.05 13.17
C GLU A 70 -23.33 -16.68 12.59
N GLY A 71 -24.32 -16.08 11.91
CA GLY A 71 -24.24 -14.85 11.11
C GLY A 71 -23.88 -13.57 11.86
N GLY A 72 -23.23 -13.66 13.03
CA GLY A 72 -22.80 -12.50 13.80
C GLY A 72 -21.36 -12.55 14.29
N ALA A 73 -20.72 -13.71 14.42
CA ALA A 73 -19.40 -13.80 15.06
C ALA A 73 -18.24 -13.42 14.12
N TRP A 74 -18.32 -13.79 12.84
CA TRP A 74 -17.26 -13.51 11.87
C TRP A 74 -17.26 -12.05 11.40
N HIS A 75 -18.44 -11.47 11.15
CA HIS A 75 -18.57 -10.03 10.89
C HIS A 75 -18.00 -9.23 12.07
N ARG A 76 -18.28 -9.63 13.32
CA ARG A 76 -17.70 -9.00 14.52
C ARG A 76 -16.18 -9.16 14.65
N LYS A 77 -15.58 -10.28 14.22
CA LYS A 77 -14.12 -10.51 14.32
C LYS A 77 -13.33 -9.80 13.22
N PHE A 78 -13.84 -9.79 11.99
CA PHE A 78 -13.25 -9.03 10.89
C PHE A 78 -13.41 -7.52 11.12
N THR A 79 -14.62 -7.07 11.53
CA THR A 79 -14.81 -5.67 11.96
C THR A 79 -13.95 -5.32 13.17
N ARG A 80 -13.72 -6.21 14.15
CA ARG A 80 -12.75 -5.94 15.23
C ARG A 80 -11.33 -5.74 14.72
N SER A 81 -10.88 -6.56 13.78
CA SER A 81 -9.52 -6.47 13.23
C SER A 81 -9.34 -5.18 12.41
N THR A 82 -10.31 -4.83 11.56
CA THR A 82 -10.26 -3.58 10.79
C THR A 82 -10.49 -2.35 11.66
N VAL A 83 -11.35 -2.41 12.69
CA VAL A 83 -11.52 -1.33 13.70
C VAL A 83 -10.25 -1.15 14.53
N SER A 84 -9.57 -2.24 14.90
CA SER A 84 -8.28 -2.17 15.59
C SER A 84 -7.24 -1.50 14.69
N MET A 85 -7.14 -1.93 13.42
CA MET A 85 -6.20 -1.36 12.46
C MET A 85 -6.50 0.13 12.20
N TYR A 86 -7.77 0.49 12.00
CA TYR A 86 -8.22 1.87 11.86
C TYR A 86 -7.90 2.73 13.08
N ARG A 87 -8.01 2.17 14.30
CA ARG A 87 -7.66 2.87 15.53
C ARG A 87 -6.16 3.18 15.59
N HIS A 88 -5.31 2.23 15.21
CA HIS A 88 -3.85 2.44 15.12
C HIS A 88 -3.50 3.43 14.01
N LEU A 89 -4.17 3.36 12.86
CA LEU A 89 -4.03 4.32 11.76
C LEU A 89 -4.42 5.75 12.18
N LYS A 90 -5.47 5.89 13.00
CA LYS A 90 -5.94 7.18 13.48
C LYS A 90 -5.02 7.79 14.54
N SER A 91 -4.33 6.97 15.34
CA SER A 91 -3.34 7.44 16.31
C SER A 91 -2.03 7.89 15.67
N LEU A 92 -1.79 7.61 14.38
CA LEU A 92 -0.58 8.06 13.70
C LEU A 92 -0.52 9.59 13.60
N SER A 93 0.69 10.11 13.79
CA SER A 93 0.98 11.53 13.58
C SER A 93 0.84 11.93 12.11
N THR A 94 0.76 13.23 11.84
CA THR A 94 0.65 13.76 10.48
C THR A 94 1.81 13.28 9.60
N GLY A 95 3.04 13.32 10.13
CA GLY A 95 4.23 12.85 9.40
C GLY A 95 4.20 11.35 9.11
N GLN A 96 3.83 10.53 10.10
CA GLN A 96 3.71 9.08 9.94
C GLN A 96 2.69 8.70 8.86
N ARG A 97 1.57 9.43 8.73
CA ARG A 97 0.57 9.19 7.69
C ARG A 97 1.12 9.42 6.29
N PHE A 98 1.88 10.51 6.08
CA PHE A 98 2.53 10.78 4.79
C PHE A 98 3.58 9.70 4.45
N VAL A 99 4.41 9.30 5.42
CA VAL A 99 5.39 8.22 5.23
C VAL A 99 4.69 6.90 4.88
N MET A 100 3.60 6.56 5.57
CA MET A 100 2.84 5.35 5.27
C MET A 100 2.29 5.35 3.84
N VAL A 101 1.73 6.48 3.39
CA VAL A 101 1.25 6.65 2.00
C VAL A 101 2.39 6.49 1.00
N ALA A 102 3.57 7.05 1.30
CA ALA A 102 4.77 6.90 0.47
C ALA A 102 5.21 5.44 0.34
N VAL A 103 5.25 4.69 1.45
CA VAL A 103 5.60 3.27 1.44
C VAL A 103 4.62 2.46 0.59
N ILE A 104 3.31 2.72 0.72
CA ILE A 104 2.29 2.06 -0.11
C ILE A 104 2.49 2.39 -1.60
N LEU A 105 2.77 3.65 -1.93
CA LEU A 105 3.07 4.08 -3.31
C LEU A 105 4.33 3.42 -3.88
N LEU A 106 5.39 3.23 -3.08
CA LEU A 106 6.59 2.50 -3.52
C LEU A 106 6.30 1.03 -3.79
N MET A 107 5.51 0.39 -2.94
CA MET A 107 5.07 -0.99 -3.18
C MET A 107 4.27 -1.09 -4.48
N LEU A 108 3.36 -0.14 -4.73
CA LEU A 108 2.62 -0.06 -5.99
C LEU A 108 3.56 0.19 -7.18
N ALA A 109 4.54 1.08 -7.05
CA ALA A 109 5.53 1.34 -8.09
C ALA A 109 6.33 0.08 -8.45
N ALA A 110 6.76 -0.69 -7.44
CA ALA A 110 7.47 -1.95 -7.64
C ALA A 110 6.60 -2.99 -8.36
N VAL A 111 5.30 -3.09 -8.02
CA VAL A 111 4.35 -3.97 -8.71
C VAL A 111 4.15 -3.54 -10.16
N VAL A 112 3.97 -2.25 -10.42
CA VAL A 112 3.82 -1.71 -11.78
C VAL A 112 5.09 -1.94 -12.61
N LEU A 113 6.27 -1.81 -11.99
CA LEU A 113 7.55 -2.12 -12.63
C LEU A 113 7.66 -3.60 -12.98
N ALA A 114 7.23 -4.49 -12.09
CA ALA A 114 7.21 -5.93 -12.34
C ALA A 114 6.28 -6.34 -13.50
N PHE A 115 5.26 -5.54 -13.82
CA PHE A 115 4.44 -5.72 -15.02
C PHE A 115 5.06 -5.13 -16.30
N GLY A 116 6.27 -4.57 -16.23
CA GLY A 116 7.00 -4.02 -17.36
C GLY A 116 6.58 -2.61 -17.76
N ASN A 117 5.79 -1.91 -16.93
CA ASN A 117 5.39 -0.53 -17.20
C ASN A 117 6.30 0.47 -16.45
N GLU A 118 7.51 0.64 -16.97
CA GLU A 118 8.54 1.50 -16.38
C GLU A 118 8.09 2.96 -16.23
N ALA A 119 7.35 3.48 -17.22
CA ALA A 119 6.91 4.87 -17.21
C ALA A 119 5.94 5.15 -16.05
N ASP A 120 5.01 4.24 -15.75
CA ASP A 120 4.07 4.41 -14.64
C ASP A 120 4.69 4.07 -13.28
N ALA A 121 5.60 3.11 -13.24
CA ALA A 121 6.38 2.83 -12.05
C ALA A 121 7.21 4.05 -11.62
N ASN A 122 7.88 4.71 -12.57
CA ASN A 122 8.66 5.92 -12.32
C ASN A 122 7.79 7.06 -11.81
N ARG A 123 6.61 7.27 -12.40
CA ARG A 123 5.66 8.29 -11.91
C ARG A 123 5.18 8.00 -10.49
N ALA A 124 4.83 6.75 -10.19
CA ALA A 124 4.42 6.35 -8.85
C ALA A 124 5.57 6.51 -7.82
N ALA A 125 6.81 6.21 -8.21
CA ALA A 125 7.99 6.42 -7.38
C ALA A 125 8.25 7.91 -7.10
N ILE A 126 8.14 8.78 -8.12
CA ILE A 126 8.25 10.24 -7.96
C ILE A 126 7.23 10.76 -6.94
N LEU A 127 5.96 10.35 -7.07
CA LEU A 127 4.91 10.73 -6.13
C LEU A 127 5.20 10.24 -4.71
N SER A 128 5.74 9.01 -4.57
CA SER A 128 6.19 8.52 -3.28
C SER A 128 7.29 9.40 -2.69
N TYR A 129 8.29 9.78 -3.47
CA TYR A 129 9.39 10.61 -2.97
C TYR A 129 8.90 11.95 -2.45
N PHE A 130 7.93 12.59 -3.12
CA PHE A 130 7.31 13.81 -2.59
C PHE A 130 6.60 13.56 -1.25
N MET A 131 5.82 12.48 -1.15
CA MET A 131 5.15 12.11 0.11
C MET A 131 6.14 11.79 1.23
N LEU A 132 7.26 11.13 0.90
CA LEU A 132 8.29 10.75 1.86
C LEU A 132 9.02 11.98 2.38
N VAL A 133 9.43 12.90 1.50
CA VAL A 133 10.07 14.17 1.90
C VAL A 133 9.14 14.97 2.81
N VAL A 134 7.88 15.15 2.42
CA VAL A 134 6.88 15.85 3.24
C VAL A 134 6.64 15.14 4.57
N GLY A 135 6.60 13.81 4.57
CA GLY A 135 6.43 12.99 5.77
C GLY A 135 7.59 13.13 6.74
N VAL A 136 8.82 13.02 6.26
CA VAL A 136 10.05 13.15 7.07
C VAL A 136 10.21 14.57 7.60
N LEU A 137 9.96 15.61 6.80
CA LEU A 137 9.98 17.00 7.27
C LEU A 137 8.96 17.23 8.39
N ASN A 138 7.78 16.60 8.29
CA ASN A 138 6.82 16.64 9.37
C ASN A 138 7.32 15.91 10.62
N LEU A 139 7.87 14.70 10.49
CA LEU A 139 8.40 13.99 11.66
C LEU A 139 9.52 14.80 12.34
N LEU A 140 10.38 15.44 11.56
CA LEU A 140 11.45 16.28 12.09
C LEU A 140 10.90 17.52 12.80
N MET A 141 9.90 18.19 12.22
CA MET A 141 9.22 19.31 12.89
C MET A 141 8.54 18.87 14.18
N GLU A 142 7.91 17.69 14.20
CA GLU A 142 7.28 17.13 15.39
C GLU A 142 8.31 16.87 16.49
N TYR A 143 9.44 16.24 16.14
CA TYR A 143 10.54 15.97 17.05
C TYR A 143 11.19 17.26 17.63
N VAL A 144 11.32 18.31 16.81
CA VAL A 144 11.96 19.56 17.22
C VAL A 144 11.02 20.47 18.02
N LEU A 145 9.74 20.55 17.65
CA LEU A 145 8.77 21.45 18.27
C LEU A 145 8.08 20.85 19.50
N ASN A 146 7.98 19.53 19.59
CA ASN A 146 7.39 18.83 20.74
C ASN A 146 8.45 17.88 21.35
N PRO A 147 9.38 18.41 22.16
CA PRO A 147 10.38 17.59 22.83
C PRO A 147 9.78 16.64 23.89
N ASP A 148 8.59 16.96 24.40
CA ASP A 148 7.82 16.10 25.30
C ASP A 148 6.95 15.13 24.49
N GLU A 149 7.28 13.84 24.50
CA GLU A 149 6.62 12.79 23.69
C GLU A 149 5.10 12.67 23.95
N ASP A 150 4.63 13.08 25.13
CA ASP A 150 3.24 12.99 25.55
C ASP A 150 2.41 14.27 25.30
N ALA A 151 3.05 15.36 24.84
CA ALA A 151 2.37 16.64 24.63
C ALA A 151 1.58 16.64 23.31
N PRO A 152 0.29 17.02 23.31
CA PRO A 152 -0.51 17.10 22.08
C PRO A 152 0.01 18.22 21.17
N ASP A 153 0.42 17.88 19.94
CA ASP A 153 0.97 18.83 18.96
C ASP A 153 -0.01 19.99 18.66
N PRO A 154 0.29 21.22 19.09
CA PRO A 154 -0.61 22.37 18.92
C PRO A 154 -0.74 22.81 17.46
N TYR A 155 0.20 22.46 16.58
CA TYR A 155 0.26 22.93 15.19
C TYR A 155 -0.02 21.82 14.16
N SER A 156 -0.54 20.67 14.61
CA SER A 156 -0.81 19.50 13.75
C SER A 156 -1.66 19.83 12.51
N ARG A 157 -2.71 20.65 12.66
CA ARG A 157 -3.61 21.04 11.56
C ARG A 157 -2.96 21.98 10.56
N SER A 158 -2.26 23.02 11.03
CA SER A 158 -1.60 24.00 10.16
C SER A 158 -0.46 23.36 9.38
N ARG A 159 0.29 22.45 10.02
CA ARG A 159 1.33 21.65 9.36
C ARG A 159 0.78 20.73 8.29
N MET A 160 -0.32 20.03 8.57
CA MET A 160 -1.01 19.22 7.56
C MET A 160 -1.46 20.06 6.38
N ALA A 161 -2.02 21.25 6.65
CA ALA A 161 -2.47 22.16 5.60
C ALA A 161 -1.30 22.64 4.72
N LEU A 162 -0.23 23.12 5.35
CA LEU A 162 0.98 23.55 4.67
C LEU A 162 1.59 22.42 3.82
N SER A 163 1.62 21.20 4.37
CA SER A 163 2.13 20.01 3.70
C SER A 163 1.35 19.66 2.44
N LEU A 164 0.01 19.76 2.49
CA LEU A 164 -0.85 19.50 1.33
C LEU A 164 -0.73 20.59 0.27
N VAL A 165 -0.59 21.85 0.67
CA VAL A 165 -0.33 22.97 -0.26
C VAL A 165 1.02 22.79 -0.93
N LEU A 166 2.08 22.53 -0.17
CA LEU A 166 3.43 22.31 -0.70
C LEU A 166 3.45 21.11 -1.66
N LEU A 167 2.81 20.01 -1.28
CA LEU A 167 2.66 18.84 -2.14
C LEU A 167 1.91 19.16 -3.45
N SER A 168 0.84 19.94 -3.39
CA SER A 168 0.12 20.41 -4.59
C SER A 168 1.04 21.21 -5.53
N VAL A 169 1.84 22.11 -4.96
CA VAL A 169 2.76 22.96 -5.73
C VAL A 169 3.84 22.11 -6.40
N VAL A 170 4.47 21.20 -5.66
CA VAL A 170 5.52 20.33 -6.20
C VAL A 170 4.97 19.43 -7.31
N ILE A 171 3.77 18.84 -7.14
CA ILE A 171 3.14 18.03 -8.19
C ILE A 171 2.85 18.86 -9.44
N TYR A 172 2.39 20.09 -9.30
CA TYR A 172 2.10 20.98 -10.44
C TYR A 172 3.35 21.26 -11.28
N PHE A 173 4.48 21.52 -10.62
CA PHE A 173 5.76 21.80 -11.29
C PHE A 173 6.50 20.57 -11.82
N THR A 174 5.98 19.35 -11.62
CA THR A 174 6.63 18.12 -12.08
C THR A 174 6.05 17.65 -13.43
N PRO A 175 6.74 17.91 -14.57
CA PRO A 175 6.22 17.65 -15.91
C PRO A 175 5.93 16.17 -16.19
N GLU A 176 6.69 15.25 -15.59
CA GLU A 176 6.52 13.81 -15.74
C GLU A 176 5.17 13.32 -15.21
N ILE A 177 4.64 14.02 -14.20
CA ILE A 177 3.35 13.76 -13.57
C ILE A 177 2.25 14.57 -14.26
N SER A 178 2.43 15.87 -14.43
CA SER A 178 1.41 16.77 -15.00
C SER A 178 1.14 16.49 -16.47
N GLY A 179 2.12 15.97 -17.23
CA GLY A 179 1.91 15.55 -18.62
C GLY A 179 0.91 14.40 -18.76
N LYS A 180 0.95 13.40 -17.86
CA LYS A 180 0.01 12.25 -17.90
C LYS A 180 -1.27 12.51 -17.10
N TYR A 181 -1.15 13.19 -15.96
CA TYR A 181 -2.24 13.48 -15.04
C TYR A 181 -2.34 14.98 -14.77
N PRO A 182 -2.86 15.78 -15.73
CA PRO A 182 -2.83 17.24 -15.67
C PRO A 182 -3.59 17.82 -14.47
N ARG A 183 -4.51 17.07 -13.86
CA ARG A 183 -5.32 17.53 -12.72
C ARG A 183 -4.89 16.92 -11.38
N LEU A 184 -3.81 16.12 -11.33
CA LEU A 184 -3.44 15.41 -10.11
C LEU A 184 -3.05 16.35 -8.95
N TYR A 185 -2.52 17.53 -9.27
CA TYR A 185 -2.19 18.56 -8.28
C TYR A 185 -3.41 19.04 -7.48
N LEU A 186 -4.64 18.87 -8.00
CA LEU A 186 -5.85 19.22 -7.27
C LEU A 186 -6.15 18.26 -6.12
N LEU A 187 -5.62 17.03 -6.15
CA LEU A 187 -5.94 15.99 -5.16
C LEU A 187 -5.53 16.40 -3.73
N PRO A 188 -4.30 16.87 -3.46
CA PRO A 188 -3.95 17.43 -2.15
C PRO A 188 -4.84 18.61 -1.72
N LEU A 189 -5.25 19.47 -2.65
CA LEU A 189 -6.13 20.61 -2.35
C LEU A 189 -7.55 20.18 -2.01
N VAL A 190 -8.08 19.15 -2.68
CA VAL A 190 -9.38 18.56 -2.32
C VAL A 190 -9.32 17.92 -0.94
N LEU A 191 -8.24 17.18 -0.63
CA LEU A 191 -8.03 16.62 0.71
C LEU A 191 -7.93 17.72 1.78
N LEU A 192 -7.30 18.85 1.46
CA LEU A 192 -7.23 20.01 2.34
C LEU A 192 -8.63 20.58 2.63
N LEU A 193 -9.44 20.79 1.59
CA LEU A 193 -10.81 21.29 1.75
C LEU A 193 -11.66 20.34 2.60
N LEU A 194 -11.54 19.03 2.37
CA LEU A 194 -12.22 18.03 3.19
C LEU A 194 -11.75 18.04 4.66
N ALA A 195 -10.45 18.23 4.90
CA ALA A 195 -9.90 18.32 6.24
C ALA A 195 -10.33 19.59 6.99
N LEU A 196 -10.55 20.70 6.29
CA LEU A 196 -11.00 21.98 6.86
C LEU A 196 -12.52 22.05 7.08
N PHE A 197 -13.32 21.35 6.27
CA PHE A 197 -14.79 21.36 6.35
C PHE A 197 -15.42 19.98 6.66
N PRO A 198 -15.04 19.30 7.76
CA PRO A 198 -15.60 17.98 8.08
C PRO A 198 -17.11 18.01 8.41
N GLY A 199 -17.68 19.19 8.67
CA GLY A 199 -19.06 19.36 9.16
C GLY A 199 -20.15 19.64 8.12
N LYS A 200 -19.83 19.99 6.86
CA LYS A 200 -20.86 20.42 5.90
C LYS A 200 -21.52 19.29 5.08
N PHE A 201 -20.98 18.06 5.13
CA PHE A 201 -21.57 16.88 4.47
C PHE A 201 -22.31 15.93 5.42
N ARG A 202 -22.40 16.26 6.71
CA ARG A 202 -23.36 15.66 7.65
C ARG A 202 -24.61 16.53 7.70
N SER A 203 -25.36 16.63 6.60
CA SER A 203 -26.67 17.27 6.60
C SER A 203 -27.74 16.23 6.29
N LYS A 204 -28.47 15.88 7.35
CA LYS A 204 -29.79 15.23 7.45
C LYS A 204 -30.07 13.99 6.60
#